data_AF-R6J6U6-F1
#
_entry.id   AF-R6J6U6-F1
#
_cell.length_a   1.000
_cell.length_b   1.000
_cell.length_c   1.000
_cell.angle_alpha   90.00
_cell.angle_beta   90.00
_cell.angle_gamma   90.00
#
_symmetry.space_group_name_H-M   'P 1'
#
loop_
_entity.id
_entity.type
_entity.pdbx_description
1 polymer ?
#
loop_
_entity_poly.entity_id
_entity_poly.type
_entity_poly.pdbx_seq_one_letter_code
_entity_poly.pdbx_strand_id
1 'polypeptide(L)'
;MGKNKPIIGFILGIIVAVVIFFANIPGLERTGQMCTAFSLMTVIFWAFGIAQPGYVSGLYLLLLAVFKVAPTTLIFSTWTTSMMYLIIGAYLIAVAVKESGLGERIAYKFIVKYVSSFKSIIVSIFALTFILALLIPHPWPRAFLIM
;
A
#
# COMPACT_ATOMS: atom_id res chain seq x y z
N MET A 1 4.45 18.49 15.70
CA MET A 1 3.06 18.08 15.39
C MET A 1 2.63 17.08 16.45
N GLY A 2 1.59 17.40 17.21
CA GLY A 2 1.45 17.00 18.62
C GLY A 2 1.08 15.54 18.90
N LYS A 3 1.43 15.11 20.11
CA LYS A 3 1.16 13.80 20.77
C LYS A 3 -0.28 13.29 20.64
N ASN A 4 -1.23 14.15 20.25
CA ASN A 4 -2.66 13.87 20.14
C ASN A 4 -3.14 13.50 18.73
N LYS A 5 -2.27 13.54 17.71
CA LYS A 5 -2.66 13.24 16.32
C LYS A 5 -3.37 11.87 16.16
N PRO A 6 -2.89 10.76 16.77
CA PRO A 6 -3.58 9.47 16.66
C PRO A 6 -4.96 9.47 17.31
N ILE A 7 -5.11 10.16 18.45
CA ILE A 7 -6.37 10.26 19.19
C ILE A 7 -7.41 11.04 18.37
N ILE A 8 -7.00 12.17 17.78
CA ILE A 8 -7.86 12.98 16.90
C ILE A 8 -8.31 12.14 15.70
N GLY A 9 -7.38 11.44 15.05
CA GLY A 9 -7.70 10.58 13.92
C GLY A 9 -8.68 9.46 14.29
N PHE A 10 -8.51 8.87 15.47
CA PHE A 10 -9.37 7.79 15.96
C PHE A 10 -10.81 8.28 16.17
N ILE A 11 -10.96 9.38 16.91
CA ILE A 11 -12.25 10.00 17.17
C ILE A 11 -12.91 10.43 15.85
N LEU A 12 -12.17 11.11 14.98
CA LEU A 12 -12.67 11.59 13.71
C LEU A 12 -13.14 10.44 12.81
N GLY A 13 -12.36 9.37 12.68
CA GLY A 13 -12.73 8.21 11.87
C GLY A 13 -14.00 7.54 12.38
N ILE A 14 -14.15 7.38 13.70
CA ILE A 14 -15.37 6.84 14.30
C ILE A 14 -16.58 7.74 14.04
N ILE A 15 -16.43 9.06 14.24
CA ILE A 15 -17.52 10.01 13.98
C ILE A 15 -17.97 9.92 12.52
N VAL A 16 -17.03 9.91 11.57
CA VAL A 16 -17.34 9.79 10.14
C VAL A 16 -18.06 8.47 9.84
N ALA A 17 -17.59 7.35 10.40
CA ALA A 17 -18.25 6.06 10.24
C ALA A 17 -19.69 6.10 10.76
N VAL A 18 -19.91 6.63 11.97
CA VAL A 18 -21.24 6.71 12.61
C VAL A 18 -22.16 7.63 11.83
N VAL A 19 -21.71 8.82 11.44
CA VAL A 19 -22.49 9.78 10.64
C VAL A 19 -22.94 9.14 9.33
N ILE A 20 -22.01 8.50 8.59
CA ILE A 20 -22.35 7.85 7.33
C ILE A 20 -23.24 6.63 7.58
N PHE A 21 -23.05 5.90 8.67
CA PHE A 21 -23.87 4.73 9.01
C PHE A 21 -25.32 5.09 9.35
N PHE A 22 -25.59 6.27 9.88
CA PHE A 22 -26.96 6.72 10.21
C PHE A 22 -27.55 7.72 9.21
N ALA A 23 -26.74 8.28 8.31
CA ALA A 23 -27.23 9.18 7.26
C ALA A 23 -28.25 8.49 6.35
N ASN A 24 -29.32 9.18 5.98
CA ASN A 24 -30.20 8.71 4.92
C ASN A 24 -29.64 9.24 3.59
N ILE A 25 -28.98 8.38 2.81
CA ILE A 25 -28.38 8.73 1.53
C ILE A 25 -29.29 8.18 0.42
N PRO A 26 -30.05 9.03 -0.28
CA PRO A 26 -30.97 8.58 -1.33
C PRO A 26 -30.22 7.82 -2.44
N GLY A 27 -30.72 6.65 -2.83
CA GLY A 27 -30.15 5.85 -3.91
C GLY A 27 -28.97 4.95 -3.52
N LEU A 28 -28.57 4.91 -2.25
CA LEU A 28 -27.51 4.01 -1.77
C LEU A 28 -28.10 2.83 -0.99
N GLU A 29 -27.77 1.61 -1.41
CA GLU A 29 -28.14 0.41 -0.66
C GLU A 29 -27.45 0.38 0.71
N ARG A 30 -28.11 -0.23 1.70
CA ARG A 30 -27.59 -0.31 3.07
C ARG A 30 -26.19 -0.92 3.14
N THR A 31 -25.91 -1.95 2.35
CA THR A 31 -24.59 -2.60 2.24
C THR A 31 -23.54 -1.64 1.66
N GLY A 32 -23.85 -0.93 0.59
CA GLY A 32 -22.99 0.10 -0.01
C GLY A 32 -22.70 1.26 0.94
N GLN A 33 -23.67 1.66 1.75
CA GLN A 33 -23.51 2.66 2.80
C GLN A 33 -22.55 2.20 3.90
N MET A 34 -22.72 0.97 4.40
CA MET A 34 -21.80 0.39 5.40
C MET A 34 -20.38 0.24 4.85
N CYS A 35 -20.24 -0.21 3.61
CA CYS A 35 -18.95 -0.29 2.92
C CYS A 35 -18.27 1.09 2.87
N THR A 36 -19.02 2.12 2.50
CA THR A 36 -18.53 3.51 2.43
C THR A 36 -18.11 4.03 3.81
N ALA A 37 -18.93 3.80 4.84
CA ALA A 37 -18.64 4.21 6.21
C ALA A 37 -17.31 3.63 6.73
N PHE A 38 -17.14 2.31 6.61
CA PHE A 38 -15.93 1.63 7.06
C PHE A 38 -14.72 1.95 6.20
N SER A 39 -14.90 2.15 4.89
CA SER A 39 -13.81 2.55 3.98
C SER A 39 -13.25 3.92 4.35
N LEU A 40 -14.12 4.92 4.54
CA LEU A 40 -13.67 6.28 4.88
C LEU A 40 -13.06 6.36 6.28
N MET A 41 -13.59 5.60 7.24
CA MET A 41 -12.94 5.42 8.55
C MET A 41 -11.51 4.89 8.40
N THR A 42 -11.32 3.86 7.58
CA THR A 42 -10.03 3.22 7.33
C THR A 42 -9.03 4.19 6.69
N VAL A 43 -9.48 4.99 5.72
CA VAL A 43 -8.66 6.03 5.08
C VAL A 43 -8.20 7.09 6.10
N ILE A 44 -9.09 7.53 7.00
CA ILE A 44 -8.74 8.47 8.08
C ILE A 44 -7.72 7.82 9.00
N PHE A 45 -7.89 6.55 9.36
CA PHE A 45 -6.97 5.83 10.23
C PHE A 45 -5.56 5.72 9.63
N TRP A 46 -5.46 5.47 8.32
CA TRP A 46 -4.18 5.49 7.60
C TRP A 46 -3.57 6.90 7.55
N ALA A 47 -4.35 7.93 7.21
CA ALA A 47 -3.86 9.31 7.09
C ALA A 47 -3.30 9.84 8.42
N PHE A 48 -3.91 9.45 9.54
CA PHE A 48 -3.49 9.85 10.86
C PHE A 48 -2.43 8.92 11.49
N GLY A 49 -2.16 7.76 10.88
CA GLY A 49 -1.17 6.80 11.35
C GLY A 49 -1.49 6.24 12.73
N ILE A 50 -2.76 5.87 12.96
CA ILE A 50 -3.24 5.43 14.28
C ILE A 50 -2.62 4.11 14.71
N ALA A 51 -2.44 3.19 13.76
CA ALA A 51 -1.80 1.91 13.94
C ALA A 51 -1.08 1.50 12.65
N GLN A 52 -0.30 0.41 12.71
CA GLN A 52 0.34 -0.15 11.51
C GLN A 52 -0.74 -0.49 10.46
N PRO A 53 -0.54 -0.14 9.17
CA PRO A 53 -1.58 -0.24 8.15
C PRO A 53 -2.22 -1.63 8.03
N GLY A 54 -1.46 -2.70 8.29
CA GLY A 54 -1.96 -4.07 8.30
C GLY A 54 -3.06 -4.31 9.34
N TYR A 55 -2.89 -3.81 10.57
CA TYR A 55 -3.93 -3.91 11.60
C TYR A 55 -5.18 -3.10 11.26
N VAL A 56 -5.00 -1.90 10.69
CA VAL A 56 -6.11 -1.05 10.25
C VAL A 56 -6.91 -1.73 9.12
N SER A 57 -6.22 -2.32 8.14
CA SER A 57 -6.85 -3.15 7.09
C SER A 57 -7.56 -4.37 7.67
N GLY A 58 -6.96 -5.04 8.66
CA GLY A 58 -7.57 -6.18 9.34
C GLY A 58 -8.88 -5.81 10.04
N LEU A 59 -8.90 -4.67 10.74
CA LEU A 59 -10.11 -4.12 11.36
C LEU A 59 -11.20 -3.85 10.31
N TYR A 60 -10.83 -3.25 9.17
CA TYR A 60 -11.75 -3.00 8.07
C TYR A 60 -12.39 -4.29 7.54
N LEU A 61 -11.60 -5.31 7.23
CA LEU A 61 -12.11 -6.60 6.75
C LEU A 61 -12.99 -7.30 7.79
N LEU A 62 -12.62 -7.21 9.07
CA LEU A 62 -13.42 -7.74 10.17
C LEU A 62 -14.79 -7.04 10.27
N LEU A 63 -14.83 -5.71 10.17
CA LEU A 63 -16.09 -4.95 10.18
C LEU A 63 -16.98 -5.32 9.00
N LEU A 64 -16.42 -5.43 7.79
CA LEU A 64 -17.19 -5.89 6.62
C LEU A 64 -17.81 -7.28 6.84
N ALA A 65 -17.05 -8.21 7.44
CA ALA A 65 -17.49 -9.57 7.68
C ALA A 65 -18.57 -9.65 8.78
N VAL A 66 -18.36 -8.95 9.91
CA VAL A 66 -19.29 -8.94 11.05
C VAL A 66 -20.64 -8.33 10.65
N PHE A 67 -20.62 -7.23 9.88
CA PHE A 67 -21.84 -6.58 9.38
C PHE A 67 -22.40 -7.22 8.10
N LYS A 68 -21.83 -8.34 7.65
CA LYS A 68 -22.26 -9.10 6.46
C LYS A 68 -22.43 -8.21 5.22
N VAL A 69 -21.52 -7.26 5.03
CA VAL A 69 -21.56 -6.28 3.92
C VAL A 69 -21.43 -6.96 2.56
N ALA A 70 -20.66 -8.06 2.51
CA ALA A 70 -20.47 -8.90 1.33
C ALA A 70 -20.16 -10.35 1.75
N PRO A 71 -20.20 -11.33 0.82
CA PRO A 71 -19.74 -12.69 1.10
C PRO A 71 -18.28 -12.71 1.58
N THR A 72 -17.96 -13.55 2.57
CA THR A 72 -16.60 -13.66 3.12
C THR A 72 -15.59 -14.10 2.06
N THR A 73 -16.00 -14.90 1.08
CA THR A 73 -15.19 -15.28 -0.08
C THR A 73 -14.75 -14.08 -0.91
N LEU A 74 -15.61 -13.04 -1.02
CA LEU A 74 -15.29 -11.80 -1.70
C LEU A 74 -14.43 -10.87 -0.84
N ILE A 75 -14.78 -10.71 0.45
CA ILE A 75 -14.04 -9.86 1.40
C ILE A 75 -12.58 -10.29 1.52
N PHE A 76 -12.32 -11.60 1.60
CA PHE A 76 -10.98 -12.16 1.74
C PHE A 76 -10.36 -12.62 0.40
N SER A 77 -10.97 -12.27 -0.74
CA SER A 77 -10.53 -12.73 -2.07
C SER A 77 -9.10 -12.32 -2.43
N THR A 78 -8.57 -11.26 -1.81
CA THR A 78 -7.17 -10.85 -1.97
C THR A 78 -6.18 -11.94 -1.60
N TRP A 79 -6.53 -12.82 -0.65
CA TRP A 79 -5.69 -13.94 -0.19
C TRP A 79 -5.83 -15.19 -1.06
N THR A 80 -6.91 -15.30 -1.83
CA THR A 80 -7.17 -16.45 -2.72
C THR A 80 -6.77 -16.17 -4.16
N THR A 81 -6.63 -14.90 -4.55
CA THR A 81 -6.30 -14.50 -5.93
C THR A 81 -4.79 -14.53 -6.18
N SER A 82 -4.38 -14.93 -7.37
CA SER A 82 -2.97 -15.05 -7.78
C SER A 82 -2.16 -13.77 -7.62
N MET A 83 -2.81 -12.59 -7.67
CA MET A 83 -2.16 -11.29 -7.57
C MET A 83 -1.31 -11.13 -6.29
N MET A 84 -1.81 -11.59 -5.14
CA MET A 84 -1.06 -11.49 -3.88
C MET A 84 0.21 -12.34 -3.90
N TYR A 85 0.13 -13.57 -4.44
CA TYR A 85 1.27 -14.48 -4.55
C TYR A 85 2.32 -13.97 -5.53
N LEU A 86 1.91 -13.30 -6.61
CA LEU A 86 2.84 -12.63 -7.53
C LEU A 86 3.61 -11.50 -6.83
N ILE A 87 2.93 -10.72 -5.99
CA ILE A 87 3.57 -9.66 -5.20
C ILE A 87 4.59 -10.31 -4.25
N ILE A 88 4.19 -11.31 -3.46
CA ILE A 88 5.09 -12.01 -2.53
C ILE A 88 6.32 -12.58 -3.26
N GLY A 89 6.11 -13.25 -4.41
CA GLY A 89 7.20 -13.78 -5.23
C GLY A 89 8.17 -12.70 -5.72
N ALA A 90 7.66 -11.56 -6.19
CA ALA A 90 8.48 -10.44 -6.62
C ALA A 90 9.33 -9.87 -5.47
N TYR A 91 8.78 -9.78 -4.26
CA TYR A 91 9.55 -9.35 -3.07
C TYR A 91 10.63 -10.36 -2.69
N LEU A 92 10.35 -11.67 -2.73
CA LEU A 92 11.35 -12.70 -2.46
C LEU A 92 12.53 -12.63 -3.44
N ILE A 93 12.25 -12.44 -4.74
CA ILE A 93 13.30 -12.25 -5.75
C ILE A 93 14.09 -10.97 -5.47
N ALA A 94 13.41 -9.86 -5.15
CA ALA A 94 14.09 -8.60 -4.84
C ALA A 94 15.03 -8.73 -3.64
N VAL A 95 14.60 -9.43 -2.58
CA VAL A 95 15.45 -9.73 -1.41
C VAL A 95 16.62 -10.62 -1.80
N ALA A 96 16.41 -11.68 -2.59
CA ALA A 96 17.50 -12.55 -3.05
C ALA A 96 18.55 -11.79 -3.87
N VAL A 97 18.12 -10.86 -4.73
CA VAL A 97 19.02 -10.00 -5.52
C VAL A 97 19.81 -9.04 -4.62
N LYS A 98 19.18 -8.51 -3.57
CA LYS A 98 19.81 -7.64 -2.57
C LYS A 98 20.85 -8.40 -1.74
N GLU A 99 20.44 -9.50 -1.09
CA GLU A 99 21.30 -10.30 -0.21
C GLU A 99 22.46 -10.98 -0.95
N SER A 100 22.29 -11.35 -2.23
CA SER A 100 23.38 -11.91 -3.03
C SER A 100 24.42 -10.88 -3.50
N GLY A 101 24.16 -9.58 -3.30
CA GLY A 101 24.99 -8.48 -3.82
C GLY A 101 24.95 -8.34 -5.35
N LEU A 102 24.05 -9.05 -6.04
CA LEU A 102 23.94 -8.98 -7.50
C LEU A 102 23.55 -7.56 -7.93
N GLY A 103 22.60 -6.93 -7.23
CA GLY A 103 22.18 -5.55 -7.48
C GLY A 103 23.35 -4.57 -7.40
N GLU A 104 24.16 -4.68 -6.34
CA GLU A 104 25.35 -3.84 -6.14
C GLU A 104 26.39 -4.05 -7.23
N ARG A 105 26.70 -5.29 -7.62
CA ARG A 105 27.67 -5.58 -8.69
C ARG A 105 27.26 -4.97 -10.02
N ILE A 106 25.97 -5.02 -10.35
CA ILE A 106 25.42 -4.40 -11.57
C ILE A 106 25.50 -2.87 -11.45
N ALA A 107 25.09 -2.32 -10.31
CA ALA A 107 25.14 -0.88 -10.05
C ALA A 107 26.56 -0.32 -10.15
N TYR A 108 27.55 -0.95 -9.52
CA TYR A 108 28.95 -0.52 -9.60
C TYR A 108 29.50 -0.55 -11.04
N LYS A 109 29.23 -1.63 -11.80
CA LYS A 109 29.64 -1.71 -13.21
C LYS A 109 29.03 -0.58 -14.04
N PHE A 110 27.77 -0.24 -13.76
CA PHE A 110 27.10 0.86 -14.43
C PHE A 110 27.71 2.21 -14.05
N ILE A 111 27.91 2.47 -12.76
CA ILE A 111 28.49 3.72 -12.24
C ILE A 111 29.88 3.96 -12.85
N VAL A 112 30.77 2.97 -12.78
CA VAL A 112 32.13 3.09 -13.33
C VAL A 112 32.12 3.40 -14.83
N LYS A 113 31.15 2.87 -15.57
CA LYS A 113 31.10 3.03 -17.04
C LYS A 113 30.42 4.31 -17.51
N TYR A 114 29.37 4.76 -16.82
CA TYR A 114 28.47 5.81 -17.33
C TYR A 114 28.41 7.07 -16.45
N VAL A 115 28.84 6.99 -15.19
CA VAL A 115 28.71 8.10 -14.23
C VAL A 115 30.04 8.82 -14.05
N SER A 116 30.16 9.99 -14.68
CA SER A 116 31.37 10.83 -14.63
C SER A 116 31.16 12.20 -13.98
N SER A 117 29.92 12.62 -13.77
CA SER A 117 29.57 13.93 -13.20
C SER A 117 28.21 13.89 -12.50
N PHE A 118 27.93 14.90 -11.68
CA PHE A 118 26.64 15.03 -10.98
C PHE A 118 25.43 15.02 -11.94
N LYS A 119 25.54 15.66 -13.11
CA LYS A 119 24.50 15.59 -14.15
C LYS A 119 24.32 14.16 -14.67
N SER A 120 25.40 13.41 -14.87
CA SER A 120 25.32 12.02 -15.31
C SER A 120 24.65 11.12 -14.26
N ILE A 121 24.88 11.36 -12.96
CA ILE A 121 24.18 10.66 -11.87
C ILE A 121 22.67 10.85 -12.01
N ILE A 122 22.22 12.11 -12.10
CA ILE A 122 20.78 12.42 -12.18
C ILE A 122 20.16 11.75 -13.40
N VAL A 123 20.74 11.94 -14.59
CA VAL A 123 20.21 11.36 -15.84
C VAL A 123 20.18 9.84 -15.76
N SER A 124 21.22 9.24 -15.20
CA SER A 124 21.32 7.78 -15.04
C SER A 124 20.27 7.22 -14.09
N ILE A 125 20.01 7.87 -12.96
CA ILE A 125 18.96 7.45 -12.00
C ILE A 125 17.59 7.50 -12.68
N PHE A 126 17.26 8.58 -13.38
CA PHE A 126 15.99 8.69 -14.08
C PHE A 126 15.86 7.64 -15.19
N ALA A 127 16.89 7.46 -16.02
CA ALA A 127 16.89 6.48 -17.10
C ALA A 127 16.77 5.04 -16.58
N LEU A 128 17.54 4.66 -15.55
CA LEU A 128 17.48 3.34 -14.94
C LEU A 128 16.13 3.10 -14.26
N THR A 129 15.60 4.08 -13.52
CA THR A 129 14.29 3.97 -12.88
C THR A 129 13.19 3.79 -13.92
N PHE A 130 13.27 4.50 -15.06
CA PHE A 130 12.34 4.36 -16.17
C PHE A 130 12.43 2.98 -16.83
N ILE A 131 13.63 2.48 -17.15
CA ILE A 131 13.82 1.14 -17.72
C ILE A 131 13.30 0.07 -16.74
N LEU A 132 13.64 0.18 -15.46
CA LEU A 132 13.17 -0.73 -14.42
C LEU A 132 11.65 -0.63 -14.20
N ALA A 133 11.02 0.52 -14.47
CA ALA A 133 9.57 0.66 -14.43
C ALA A 133 8.86 -0.19 -15.49
N LEU A 134 9.47 -0.39 -16.65
CA LEU A 134 8.92 -1.23 -17.71
C LEU A 134 9.06 -2.73 -17.39
N LEU A 135 10.14 -3.10 -16.68
CA LEU A 135 10.43 -4.50 -16.34
C LEU A 135 9.75 -4.94 -15.04
N ILE A 136 9.66 -4.06 -14.05
CA ILE A 136 9.09 -4.32 -12.72
C ILE A 136 7.84 -3.44 -12.57
N PRO A 137 6.64 -3.98 -12.87
CA PRO A 137 5.41 -3.19 -12.86
C PRO A 137 5.01 -2.73 -11.45
N HIS A 138 5.51 -3.37 -10.39
CA HIS A 138 5.18 -3.03 -9.02
C HIS A 138 6.24 -2.07 -8.41
N PRO A 139 5.85 -0.88 -7.92
CA PRO A 139 6.79 0.15 -7.48
C PRO A 139 7.60 -0.26 -6.24
N TRP A 140 7.07 -1.15 -5.41
CA TRP A 140 7.71 -1.50 -4.14
C TRP A 140 8.90 -2.47 -4.24
N PRO A 141 8.85 -3.61 -4.96
CA PRO A 141 10.04 -4.42 -5.25
C PRO A 141 11.15 -3.61 -5.93
N ARG A 142 10.78 -2.68 -6.83
CA ARG A 142 11.73 -1.78 -7.47
C ARG A 142 12.40 -0.84 -6.46
N ALA A 143 11.65 -0.25 -5.54
CA ALA A 143 12.21 0.59 -4.48
C ALA A 143 13.18 -0.18 -3.59
N PHE A 144 12.85 -1.42 -3.23
CA PHE A 144 13.73 -2.31 -2.44
C PHE A 144 15.06 -2.64 -3.11
N LEU A 145 15.12 -2.64 -4.44
CA LEU A 145 16.35 -2.89 -5.20
C LEU A 145 17.24 -1.66 -5.34
N ILE A 146 16.67 -0.46 -5.18
CA ILE A 146 17.38 0.82 -5.36
C ILE A 146 17.82 1.41 -4.02
N MET A 147 17.18 1.03 -2.91
CA MET A 147 17.51 1.43 -1.52
C MET A 147 18.40 0.40 -0.81
#